data_AF-A0A536ALR8-F1
#
_entry.id   AF-A0A536ALR8-F1
#
_cell.length_a   1.000
_cell.length_b   1.000
_cell.length_c   1.000
_cell.angle_alpha   90.00
_cell.angle_beta   90.00
_cell.angle_gamma   90.00
#
_symmetry.space_group_name_H-M   'P 1'
#
loop_
_entity.id
_entity.type
_entity.pdbx_description
1 polymer ?
#
loop_
_entity_poly.entity_id
_entity_poly.type
_entity_poly.pdbx_seq_one_letter_code
_entity_poly.pdbx_strand_id
1 'polypeptide(L)' 'MEIGETLEVSTRAAWRAWLKRNYARKKEIWVVLHAKASGKPSLAYNDAVDEALCFGWIDSIVK' A
#
# COMPACT_ATOMS: atom_id res chain seq x y z
N MET A 1 -7.19 -17.76 0.15
CA MET A 1 -6.23 -16.63 0.10
C MET A 1 -5.85 -16.33 1.53
N GLU A 2 -4.62 -16.63 1.92
CA GLU A 2 -4.11 -16.17 3.21
C GLU A 2 -3.78 -14.69 3.05
N ILE A 3 -4.39 -13.84 3.88
CA ILE A 3 -4.01 -12.43 3.94
C ILE A 3 -2.68 -12.37 4.68
N GLY A 4 -1.65 -11.85 4.00
CA GLY A 4 -0.31 -11.69 4.56
C GLY A 4 -0.21 -10.51 5.53
N GLU A 5 1.01 -9.99 5.71
CA GLU A 5 1.24 -8.81 6.53
C GLU A 5 0.47 -7.59 5.98
N THR A 6 -0.21 -6.88 6.88
CA THR A 6 -0.99 -5.68 6.56
C THR A 6 -0.29 -4.41 7.05
N LEU A 7 -0.56 -3.30 6.38
CA LEU A 7 -0.05 -1.98 6.72
C LEU A 7 -1.19 -0.96 6.70
N GLU A 8 -1.43 -0.30 7.83
CA GLU A 8 -2.32 0.84 7.93
C GLU A 8 -1.52 2.15 7.79
N VAL A 9 -1.77 2.86 6.69
CA VAL A 9 -1.23 4.20 6.45
C VAL A 9 -2.32 5.08 5.85
N SER A 10 -2.43 6.31 6.33
CA SER A 10 -3.49 7.24 5.93
C SER A 10 -3.01 8.35 4.97
N THR A 11 -1.70 8.43 4.70
CA THR A 11 -1.14 9.49 3.85
C THR A 11 -0.13 8.94 2.84
N ARG A 12 -0.06 9.60 1.68
CA ARG A 12 0.88 9.27 0.61
C ARG A 12 2.34 9.34 1.08
N ALA A 13 2.68 10.32 1.92
CA ALA A 13 4.02 10.48 2.48
C ALA A 13 4.41 9.31 3.41
N ALA A 14 3.50 8.86 4.26
CA ALA A 14 3.74 7.71 5.14
C ALA A 14 3.94 6.42 4.33
N TRP A 15 3.11 6.22 3.30
CA TRP A 15 3.26 5.09 2.37
C TRP A 15 4.61 5.09 1.67
N ARG A 16 5.00 6.21 1.07
CA ARG A 16 6.30 6.35 0.40
C ARG A 16 7.47 6.13 1.36
N ALA A 17 7.37 6.62 2.60
CA ALA A 17 8.41 6.41 3.61
C ALA A 17 8.54 4.92 3.99
N TRP A 18 7.42 4.20 4.07
CA TRP A 18 7.45 2.76 4.30
C TRP A 18 8.09 2.01 3.12
N LEU A 19 7.69 2.34 1.89
CA LEU A 19 8.25 1.74 0.68
C LEU A 19 9.77 1.91 0.63
N LYS A 20 10.29 3.13 0.81
CA LYS A 20 11.74 3.41 0.81
C LYS A 20 12.55 2.49 1.72
N ARG A 21 11.98 2.08 2.86
CA ARG A 21 12.66 1.22 3.83
C ARG A 21 12.51 -0.27 3.54
N ASN A 22 11.45 -0.66 2.84
CA ASN A 22 11.00 -2.06 2.81
C ASN A 22 10.90 -2.67 1.41
N TYR A 23 10.83 -1.86 0.33
CA TYR A 23 10.51 -2.35 -1.03
C TYR A 23 11.44 -3.46 -1.54
N ALA A 24 12.72 -3.42 -1.13
CA ALA A 24 13.72 -4.42 -1.53
C ALA A 24 13.80 -5.63 -0.58
N ARG A 25 13.17 -5.56 0.60
CA ARG A 25 13.27 -6.58 1.67
C ARG A 25 11.99 -7.40 1.82
N LYS A 26 10.84 -6.81 1.49
CA LYS A 26 9.52 -7.43 1.55
C LYS A 26 9.14 -7.90 0.15
N LYS A 27 8.43 -9.04 0.07
CA LYS A 27 7.92 -9.59 -1.20
C LYS A 27 6.54 -9.05 -1.54
N GLU A 28 5.74 -8.75 -0.52
CA GLU A 28 4.38 -8.23 -0.62
C GLU A 28 4.02 -7.47 0.66
N ILE A 29 2.99 -6.63 0.57
CA ILE A 29 2.30 -6.02 1.71
C ILE A 29 0.85 -5.74 1.32
N TRP A 30 -0.06 -5.84 2.28
CA TRP A 30 -1.47 -5.48 2.10
C TRP A 30 -1.74 -4.11 2.71
N VAL A 31 -1.92 -3.08 1.89
CA VAL A 31 -2.28 -1.74 2.38
C VAL A 31 -3.78 -1.69 2.69
N VAL A 32 -4.11 -1.34 3.92
CA VAL A 32 -5.51 -1.22 4.35
C VAL A 32 -6.06 0.11 3.88
N LEU A 33 -7.13 0.06 3.08
CA LEU A 33 -7.86 1.22 2.60
C LEU A 33 -9.26 1.22 3.20
N HIS A 34 -9.62 2.29 3.89
CA HIS A 34 -10.96 2.43 4.45
C HIS A 34 -11.92 3.02 3.42
N ALA A 35 -13.15 2.50 3.41
CA ALA A 35 -14.23 3.08 2.60
C ALA A 35 -14.51 4.53 3.03
N LYS A 36 -14.86 5.40 2.08
CA LYS A 36 -15.18 6.82 2.37
C LYS A 36 -16.27 6.97 3.44
N ALA A 37 -17.26 6.06 3.44
CA ALA A 37 -18.35 6.04 4.41
C ALA A 37 -17.91 5.73 5.85
N SER A 38 -16.71 5.22 6.07
CA SER A 38 -16.21 4.89 7.41
C SER A 38 -15.82 6.12 8.24
N GLY A 39 -15.65 7.28 7.61
CA GLY A 39 -15.16 8.51 8.26
C GLY A 39 -13.71 8.44 8.74
N LYS A 40 -13.00 7.33 8.51
CA LYS A 40 -11.60 7.16 8.91
C LYS A 40 -10.64 7.76 7.87
N PRO A 41 -9.55 8.43 8.27
CA PRO A 41 -8.48 8.81 7.36
C PRO A 41 -7.93 7.58 6.64
N SER A 42 -7.82 7.65 5.32
CA SER A 42 -7.31 6.56 4.50
C SER A 42 -6.49 7.10 3.34
N LEU A 43 -5.46 6.34 2.95
CA LEU A 43 -4.77 6.58 1.70
C LEU A 43 -5.75 6.43 0.52
N ALA A 44 -5.60 7.26 -0.51
CA ALA A 44 -6.33 7.08 -1.75
C ALA A 44 -5.73 5.91 -2.55
N TYR A 45 -6.56 5.05 -3.13
CA TYR A 45 -6.10 3.89 -3.90
C TYR A 45 -5.06 4.27 -4.97
N ASN A 46 -5.34 5.30 -5.76
CA ASN A 46 -4.43 5.75 -6.81
C ASN A 46 -3.08 6.24 -6.26
N ASP A 47 -3.06 6.94 -5.12
CA ASP A 47 -1.80 7.34 -4.48
C ASP A 47 -1.01 6.12 -3.99
N ALA A 48 -1.71 5.07 -3.55
CA ALA A 48 -1.06 3.82 -3.15
C ALA A 48 -0.37 3.13 -4.35
N VAL A 49 -1.09 3.04 -5.47
CA VAL A 49 -0.59 2.43 -6.72
C VAL A 49 0.55 3.25 -7.32
N ASP A 50 0.38 4.57 -7.46
CA ASP A 50 1.40 5.46 -8.05
C ASP A 50 2.73 5.37 -7.30
N GLU A 51 2.69 5.39 -5.97
CA GLU A 51 3.89 5.24 -5.16
C GLU A 51 4.45 3.81 -5.24
N ALA A 52 3.62 2.76 -5.24
CA ALA A 52 4.10 1.38 -5.41
C ALA A 52 4.87 1.20 -6.72
N LEU A 53 4.34 1.75 -7.83
CA LEU A 53 4.98 1.71 -9.14
C LEU A 53 6.34 2.42 -9.15
N CYS A 54 6.50 3.51 -8.39
CA CYS A 54 7.79 4.20 -8.24
C CYS A 54 8.88 3.32 -7.63
N PHE A 55 8.53 2.24 -6.91
CA PHE A 55 9.46 1.26 -6.35
C PHE A 55 9.42 -0.08 -7.10
N GLY A 56 8.78 -0.13 -8.26
CA GLY A 56 8.67 -1.33 -9.09
C GLY A 56 7.71 -2.40 -8.53
N TRP A 57 6.81 -2.03 -7.64
CA TRP A 57 5.78 -2.91 -7.09
C TRP A 57 4.48 -2.79 -7.89
N ILE A 58 3.76 -3.90 -8.01
CA ILE A 58 2.47 -4.01 -8.73
C ILE A 58 1.39 -4.50 -7.76
N ASP A 59 0.15 -4.07 -7.99
CA ASP A 59 -1.02 -4.35 -7.12
C ASP A 59 -1.61 -5.75 -7.34
N SER A 60 -1.18 -6.47 -8.39
CA SER A 60 -1.59 -7.84 -8.65
C SER A 60 -0.58 -8.58 -9.53
N ILE A 61 -0.58 -9.91 -9.43
CA ILE A 61 0.13 -10.79 -10.36
C ILE A 61 -0.94 -11.48 -11.20
N VAL A 62 -0.90 -11.33 -12.52
CA VAL A 62 -1.71 -12.15 -13.42
C VAL A 62 -1.07 -13.54 -13.45
N LYS A 63 -1.85 -14.57 -13.13
CA LYS A 63 -1.40 -15.97 -13.11
C LYS A 63 -1.96 -16.73 -14.31
#